data_AF-A0A1M5QGT2-F1
#
_entry.id   AF-A0A1M5QGT2-F1
#
_cell.length_a   1.000
_cell.length_b   1.000
_cell.length_c   1.000
_cell.angle_alpha   90.00
_cell.angle_beta   90.00
_cell.angle_gamma   90.00
#
_symmetry.space_group_name_H-M   'P 1'
#
loop_
_entity.id
_entity.type
_entity.pdbx_description
1 polymer ?
#
loop_
_entity_poly.entity_id
_entity_poly.type
_entity_poly.pdbx_seq_one_letter_code
_entity_poly.pdbx_strand_id
1 'polypeptide(L)'
;MACTFEIKNHDPAARRPSKGRCIYCGERHYREANDRKLGDEHVIAEALGGNLIIEEAACQQCERRINDFEQSILKTILYAPRVHLGIRRKRRKRGHDTIKVQGKVAGKDVEIFLPIKNIPVLLFLLRLGPPGILNNRPADVAEMEGAWVAHLTSGPPVPAGFEAFASPILDTYKFCQFLAKIAHCFAVDMLGDEFRPMLLDVIKEEARATRYDLIGGMRNDAVSENLHELTLSRYVGNGVDYALVSIRLFANLGAPTYLVVAGSIPPAAT
;
A
#
# COMPACT_ATOMS: atom_id res chain seq x y z
N MET A 1 -2.08 9.85 -22.35
CA MET A 1 -2.61 10.80 -21.35
C MET A 1 -2.47 10.15 -19.99
N ALA A 2 -1.91 10.84 -19.00
CA ALA A 2 -1.77 10.32 -17.64
C ALA A 2 -2.89 10.88 -16.77
N CYS A 3 -3.48 10.04 -15.91
CA CYS A 3 -4.53 10.43 -14.98
C CYS A 3 -3.95 10.42 -13.56
N THR A 4 -3.96 11.57 -12.88
CA THR A 4 -3.39 11.72 -11.54
C THR A 4 -4.49 11.96 -10.51
N PHE A 5 -4.33 11.36 -9.33
CA PHE A 5 -5.15 11.58 -8.16
C PHE A 5 -4.25 11.91 -6.97
N GLU A 6 -4.44 13.10 -6.41
CA GLU A 6 -3.63 13.65 -5.33
C GLU A 6 -4.47 13.68 -4.05
N ILE A 7 -3.84 13.33 -2.92
CA ILE A 7 -4.52 13.23 -1.63
C ILE A 7 -3.76 14.10 -0.64
N LYS A 8 -4.45 15.07 -0.02
CA LYS A 8 -3.96 15.81 1.14
C LYS A 8 -4.56 15.22 2.42
N ASN A 9 -3.85 15.40 3.54
CA ASN A 9 -4.38 14.95 4.82
C ASN A 9 -5.67 15.72 5.15
N HIS A 10 -6.70 15.00 5.60
CA HIS A 10 -8.06 15.52 5.89
C HIS A 10 -8.93 15.88 4.68
N ASP A 11 -8.55 15.50 3.46
CA ASP A 11 -9.43 15.67 2.31
C ASP A 11 -10.77 14.91 2.48
N PRO A 12 -11.87 15.43 1.90
CA PRO A 12 -13.13 14.72 1.85
C PRO A 12 -13.01 13.43 1.02
N ALA A 13 -13.90 12.47 1.28
CA ALA A 13 -13.94 11.23 0.52
C ALA A 13 -14.47 11.47 -0.90
N ALA A 14 -13.74 10.98 -1.90
CA ALA A 14 -14.18 10.85 -3.27
C ALA A 14 -14.74 9.44 -3.48
N ARG A 15 -16.04 9.34 -3.76
CA ARG A 15 -16.75 8.08 -3.95
C ARG A 15 -16.98 7.82 -5.44
N ARG A 16 -16.75 6.58 -5.86
CA ARG A 16 -16.81 6.11 -7.25
C ARG A 16 -17.69 4.87 -7.30
N PRO A 17 -18.66 4.78 -8.22
CA PRO A 17 -19.51 3.60 -8.32
C PRO A 17 -18.70 2.41 -8.85
N SER A 18 -18.90 1.22 -8.29
CA SER A 18 -18.43 -0.01 -8.94
C SER A 18 -19.32 -0.40 -10.13
N LYS A 19 -18.92 -1.49 -10.81
CA LYS A 19 -19.69 -2.11 -11.90
C LYS A 19 -20.61 -3.24 -11.42
N GLY A 20 -21.08 -3.20 -10.16
CA GLY A 20 -22.00 -4.19 -9.60
C GLY A 20 -21.40 -5.59 -9.45
N ARG A 21 -20.08 -5.68 -9.30
CA ARG A 21 -19.35 -6.93 -9.06
C ARG A 21 -18.07 -6.66 -8.29
N CYS A 22 -17.59 -7.69 -7.58
CA CYS A 22 -16.33 -7.67 -6.88
C CYS A 22 -15.18 -7.42 -7.86
N ILE A 23 -14.37 -6.39 -7.62
CA ILE A 23 -13.28 -5.98 -8.50
C ILE A 23 -12.12 -7.00 -8.53
N TYR A 24 -12.11 -7.96 -7.60
CA TYR A 24 -11.06 -8.96 -7.47
C TYR A 24 -11.44 -10.33 -8.05
N CYS A 25 -12.69 -10.77 -7.86
CA CYS A 25 -13.13 -12.11 -8.28
C CYS A 25 -14.36 -12.11 -9.19
N GLY A 26 -15.00 -10.98 -9.41
CA GLY A 26 -16.21 -10.87 -10.25
C GLY A 26 -17.52 -11.31 -9.59
N GLU A 27 -17.50 -11.78 -8.33
CA GLU A 27 -18.71 -12.16 -7.60
C GLU A 27 -19.66 -10.96 -7.43
N ARG A 28 -20.96 -11.19 -7.61
CA ARG A 28 -21.98 -10.13 -7.54
C ARG A 28 -22.59 -9.99 -6.15
N HIS A 29 -22.48 -11.03 -5.32
CA HIS A 29 -23.04 -11.04 -3.98
C HIS A 29 -21.96 -10.82 -2.92
N TYR A 30 -22.34 -10.19 -1.81
CA TYR A 30 -21.39 -10.02 -0.70
C TYR A 30 -20.97 -11.36 -0.08
N ARG A 31 -21.90 -12.33 0.00
CA ARG A 31 -21.70 -13.71 0.47
C ARG A 31 -22.63 -14.64 -0.29
N GLU A 32 -22.31 -15.94 -0.38
CA GLU A 32 -23.21 -16.97 -0.90
C GLU A 32 -24.55 -16.89 -0.14
N ALA A 33 -25.62 -16.50 -0.83
CA ALA A 33 -26.98 -16.29 -0.30
C ALA A 33 -27.18 -15.08 0.66
N ASN A 34 -26.77 -13.88 0.26
CA ASN A 34 -27.11 -12.64 0.98
C ASN A 34 -27.51 -11.49 0.04
N ASP A 35 -28.60 -10.78 0.37
CA ASP A 35 -29.08 -9.57 -0.34
C ASP A 35 -28.29 -8.30 0.02
N ARG A 36 -27.32 -8.41 0.94
CA ARG A 36 -26.41 -7.31 1.26
C ARG A 36 -25.56 -6.96 0.04
N LYS A 37 -25.54 -5.67 -0.28
CA LYS A 37 -24.61 -5.06 -1.25
C LYS A 37 -23.16 -5.40 -0.95
N LEU A 38 -22.34 -5.43 -2.00
CA LEU A 38 -20.89 -5.54 -1.87
C LEU A 38 -20.35 -4.44 -0.94
N GLY A 39 -19.19 -4.69 -0.32
CA GLY A 39 -18.55 -3.70 0.53
C GLY A 39 -17.80 -2.63 -0.26
N ASP A 40 -17.65 -1.46 0.35
CA ASP A 40 -16.84 -0.35 -0.19
C ASP A 40 -15.36 -0.70 -0.09
N GLU A 41 -14.60 -0.43 -1.15
CA GLU A 41 -13.16 -0.65 -1.21
C GLU A 41 -12.42 0.70 -1.23
N HIS A 42 -11.47 0.89 -0.30
CA HIS A 42 -10.63 2.08 -0.31
C HIS A 42 -9.41 1.84 -1.19
N VAL A 43 -9.11 2.69 -2.18
CA VAL A 43 -7.94 2.51 -3.05
C VAL A 43 -6.66 2.51 -2.21
N ILE A 44 -6.44 3.56 -1.42
CA ILE A 44 -5.47 3.59 -0.31
C ILE A 44 -6.25 3.43 0.98
N ALA A 45 -5.77 2.60 1.90
CA ALA A 45 -6.45 2.34 3.17
C ALA A 45 -6.82 3.63 3.93
N GLU A 46 -8.04 3.68 4.49
CA GLU A 46 -8.53 4.80 5.30
C GLU A 46 -7.55 5.17 6.44
N ALA A 47 -6.89 4.17 7.02
CA ALA A 47 -5.93 4.34 8.11
C ALA A 47 -4.66 5.12 7.72
N LEU A 48 -4.38 5.26 6.41
CA LEU A 48 -3.33 6.11 5.86
C LEU A 48 -3.86 7.46 5.36
N GLY A 49 -5.14 7.76 5.57
CA GLY A 49 -5.74 9.00 5.07
C GLY A 49 -6.21 8.90 3.63
N GLY A 50 -6.25 7.69 3.05
CA GLY A 50 -6.84 7.46 1.74
C GLY A 50 -8.32 7.85 1.71
N ASN A 51 -8.71 8.57 0.66
CA ASN A 51 -10.03 9.18 0.52
C ASN A 51 -10.74 8.77 -0.78
N LEU A 52 -10.09 8.03 -1.68
CA LEU A 52 -10.71 7.46 -2.87
C LEU A 52 -11.34 6.10 -2.55
N ILE A 53 -12.66 6.00 -2.73
CA ILE A 53 -13.46 4.84 -2.36
C ILE A 53 -14.26 4.36 -3.58
N ILE A 54 -14.16 3.08 -3.89
CA ILE A 54 -15.01 2.40 -4.87
C ILE A 54 -16.16 1.74 -4.12
N GLU A 55 -17.37 2.22 -4.34
CA GLU A 55 -18.57 1.78 -3.64
C GLU A 55 -19.03 0.42 -4.14
N GLU A 56 -19.46 -0.46 -3.24
CA GLU A 56 -19.99 -1.79 -3.60
C GLU A 56 -19.02 -2.61 -4.48
N ALA A 57 -17.74 -2.66 -4.12
CA ALA A 57 -16.65 -3.15 -4.94
C ALA A 57 -16.00 -4.47 -4.48
N ALA A 58 -16.25 -4.92 -3.24
CA ALA A 58 -15.60 -6.11 -2.70
C ALA A 58 -16.59 -7.11 -2.07
N CYS A 59 -16.44 -8.39 -2.37
CA CYS A 59 -17.15 -9.46 -1.66
C CYS A 59 -16.45 -9.80 -0.34
N GLN A 60 -17.14 -10.45 0.59
CA GLN A 60 -16.60 -10.75 1.91
C GLN A 60 -15.31 -11.58 1.87
N GLN A 61 -15.22 -12.54 0.94
CA GLN A 61 -14.04 -13.40 0.85
C GLN A 61 -12.80 -12.60 0.48
N CYS A 62 -12.92 -11.68 -0.49
CA CYS A 62 -11.83 -10.80 -0.89
C CYS A 62 -11.49 -9.79 0.21
N GLU A 63 -12.50 -9.17 0.85
CA GLU A 63 -12.28 -8.28 2.00
C GLU A 63 -11.45 -8.94 3.10
N ARG A 64 -11.78 -10.19 3.47
CA ARG A 64 -11.05 -10.94 4.50
C ARG A 64 -9.59 -11.14 4.12
N ARG A 65 -9.33 -11.67 2.92
CA ARG A 65 -7.97 -11.92 2.44
C ARG A 65 -7.14 -10.64 2.40
N ILE A 66 -7.71 -9.56 1.87
CA ILE A 66 -7.03 -8.27 1.76
C ILE A 66 -6.73 -7.69 3.14
N ASN A 67 -7.72 -7.74 4.04
CA ASN A 67 -7.56 -7.24 5.39
C ASN A 67 -6.46 -7.97 6.16
N ASP A 68 -6.19 -9.26 5.88
CA ASP A 68 -5.15 -10.02 6.55
C ASP A 68 -3.74 -9.45 6.29
N PHE A 69 -3.39 -9.15 5.04
CA PHE A 69 -2.09 -8.52 4.73
C PHE A 69 -2.10 -7.01 5.01
N GLU A 70 -3.20 -6.31 4.72
CA GLU A 70 -3.29 -4.86 4.88
C GLU A 70 -3.17 -4.47 6.37
N GLN A 71 -3.87 -5.17 7.27
CA GLN A 71 -3.77 -4.92 8.71
C GLN A 71 -2.38 -5.24 9.25
N SER A 72 -1.69 -6.25 8.68
CA SER A 72 -0.32 -6.57 9.05
C SER A 72 0.57 -5.35 8.84
N ILE A 73 0.55 -4.74 7.65
CA ILE A 73 1.35 -3.55 7.32
C ILE A 73 0.93 -2.32 8.14
N LEU A 74 -0.38 -2.08 8.30
CA LEU A 74 -0.93 -0.92 9.01
C LEU A 74 -0.71 -0.92 10.53
N LYS A 75 -0.53 -2.12 11.12
CA LYS A 75 -0.31 -2.32 12.56
C LYS A 75 1.17 -2.53 12.91
N THR A 76 2.03 -2.84 11.95
CA THR A 76 3.47 -2.94 12.15
C THR A 76 4.14 -1.63 11.72
N ILE A 77 4.70 -1.59 10.52
CA ILE A 77 5.64 -0.57 10.08
C ILE A 77 4.99 0.81 9.87
N LEU A 78 3.71 0.85 9.51
CA LEU A 78 3.00 2.11 9.30
C LEU A 78 2.27 2.59 10.56
N TYR A 79 2.25 1.82 11.64
CA TYR A 79 1.47 2.20 12.82
C TYR A 79 2.07 3.41 13.53
N ALA A 80 3.31 3.34 14.01
CA ALA A 80 3.92 4.47 14.70
C ALA A 80 4.01 5.74 13.82
N PRO A 81 4.44 5.64 12.54
CA PRO A 81 4.42 6.80 11.63
C PRO A 81 3.04 7.45 11.47
N ARG A 82 1.98 6.68 11.18
CA ARG A 82 0.65 7.26 10.97
C ARG A 82 0.05 7.88 12.23
N VAL A 83 0.42 7.36 13.42
CA VAL A 83 0.03 7.99 14.70
C VAL A 83 0.74 9.33 14.84
N HIS A 84 2.06 9.33 14.62
CA HIS A 84 2.91 10.50 14.80
C HIS A 84 2.52 11.64 13.85
N LEU A 85 2.23 11.31 12.59
CA LEU A 85 1.81 12.26 11.56
C LEU A 85 0.36 12.76 11.73
N GLY A 86 -0.38 12.27 12.74
CA GLY A 86 -1.76 12.69 12.98
C GLY A 86 -2.73 12.32 11.86
N ILE A 87 -2.41 11.28 11.08
CA ILE A 87 -3.24 10.85 9.94
C ILE A 87 -4.61 10.40 10.44
N ARG A 88 -5.64 10.78 9.67
CA ARG A 88 -7.07 10.58 9.97
C ARG A 88 -7.34 9.21 10.60
N ARG A 89 -8.02 9.24 11.75
CA ARG A 89 -8.51 8.06 12.46
C ARG A 89 -10.01 8.21 12.72
N LYS A 90 -10.73 7.09 12.71
CA LYS A 90 -12.04 7.03 13.39
C LYS A 90 -11.82 7.36 14.87
N ARG A 91 -12.64 8.28 15.39
CA ARG A 91 -12.59 8.76 16.79
C ARG A 91 -12.47 7.58 17.75
N ARG A 92 -11.35 7.47 18.48
CA ARG A 92 -11.07 6.34 19.37
C ARG A 92 -11.44 6.68 20.83
N LYS A 93 -11.80 5.66 21.61
CA LYS A 93 -11.93 5.76 23.08
C LYS A 93 -10.56 6.13 23.69
N ARG A 94 -10.57 6.96 24.74
CA ARG A 94 -9.38 7.46 25.47
C ARG A 94 -8.45 6.30 25.86
N GLY A 95 -7.18 6.37 25.44
CA GLY A 95 -6.09 5.43 25.77
C GLY A 95 -4.80 5.85 25.08
N HIS A 96 -3.63 5.47 25.61
CA HIS A 96 -2.36 5.71 24.95
C HIS A 96 -2.16 4.74 23.78
N ASP A 97 -1.83 5.24 22.59
CA ASP A 97 -1.38 4.38 21.49
C ASP A 97 -0.05 3.73 21.90
N THR A 98 -0.05 2.39 21.96
CA THR A 98 1.12 1.59 22.33
C THR A 98 1.49 0.65 21.20
N ILE A 99 2.79 0.40 21.04
CA ILE A 99 3.33 -0.54 20.06
C ILE A 99 4.24 -1.54 20.76
N LYS A 100 4.21 -2.79 20.29
CA LYS A 100 5.14 -3.83 20.75
C LYS A 100 6.51 -3.52 20.17
N VAL A 101 7.51 -3.38 21.03
CA VAL A 101 8.90 -3.13 20.65
C VAL A 101 9.77 -4.27 21.13
N GLN A 102 10.85 -4.51 20.40
CA GLN A 102 11.91 -5.44 20.79
C GLN A 102 13.17 -4.64 21.08
N GLY A 103 13.93 -5.05 22.09
CA GLY A 103 15.18 -4.37 22.42
C GLY A 103 15.93 -5.09 23.52
N LYS A 104 17.03 -4.47 23.96
CA LYS A 104 17.89 -5.00 25.00
C LYS A 104 17.89 -4.09 26.21
N VAL A 105 17.64 -4.64 27.39
CA VAL A 105 17.61 -3.93 28.67
C VAL A 105 18.40 -4.74 29.71
N ALA A 106 19.41 -4.14 30.32
CA ALA A 106 20.30 -4.80 31.29
C ALA A 106 20.87 -6.12 30.74
N GLY A 107 21.35 -6.11 29.50
CA GLY A 107 21.92 -7.26 28.81
C GLY A 107 20.93 -8.35 28.37
N LYS A 108 19.62 -8.19 28.58
CA LYS A 108 18.58 -9.17 28.20
C LYS A 108 17.69 -8.66 27.07
N ASP A 109 17.36 -9.54 26.13
CA ASP A 109 16.37 -9.25 25.10
C ASP A 109 14.96 -9.23 25.73
N VAL A 110 14.21 -8.18 25.44
CA VAL A 110 12.86 -7.95 25.96
C VAL A 110 11.89 -7.61 24.84
N GLU A 111 10.65 -8.06 25.01
CA GLU A 111 9.51 -7.62 24.21
C GLU A 111 8.52 -6.89 25.11
N ILE A 112 8.34 -5.58 24.93
CA ILE A 112 7.45 -4.78 25.78
C ILE A 112 6.58 -3.85 24.94
N PHE A 113 5.41 -3.47 25.48
CA PHE A 113 4.57 -2.45 24.89
C PHE A 113 4.94 -1.07 25.43
N LEU A 114 5.28 -0.14 24.54
CA LEU A 114 5.57 1.25 24.91
C LEU A 114 4.59 2.22 24.27
N PRO A 115 4.24 3.33 24.95
CA PRO A 115 3.55 4.44 24.32
C PRO A 115 4.36 4.96 23.13
N ILE A 116 3.72 5.25 22.01
CA ILE A 116 4.41 5.69 20.77
C ILE A 116 5.19 7.00 21.00
N LYS A 117 4.69 7.87 21.89
CA LYS A 117 5.39 9.10 22.30
C LYS A 117 6.73 8.87 23.02
N ASN A 118 6.99 7.65 23.51
CA ASN A 118 8.19 7.31 24.26
C ASN A 118 9.24 6.57 23.41
N ILE A 119 9.02 6.44 22.10
CA ILE A 119 9.94 5.76 21.19
C ILE A 119 10.34 6.68 20.04
N PRO A 120 11.54 6.50 19.46
CA PRO A 120 11.87 7.13 18.21
C PRO A 120 10.97 6.55 17.11
N VAL A 121 10.31 7.43 16.35
CA VAL A 121 9.43 7.02 15.26
C VAL A 121 10.19 7.14 13.95
N LEU A 122 10.37 5.99 13.30
CA LEU A 122 10.98 5.89 11.98
C LEU A 122 9.91 5.43 10.98
N LEU A 123 9.85 6.07 9.82
CA LEU A 123 9.17 5.53 8.66
C LEU A 123 10.22 4.90 7.75
N PHE A 124 10.15 3.58 7.60
CA PHE A 124 11.02 2.79 6.74
C PHE A 124 10.20 2.24 5.57
N LEU A 125 10.68 2.47 4.36
CA LEU A 125 10.06 2.02 3.11
C LEU A 125 11.12 1.47 2.16
N LEU A 126 10.78 0.45 1.37
CA LEU A 126 11.72 -0.14 0.43
C LEU A 126 11.97 0.79 -0.76
N ARG A 127 13.22 0.84 -1.22
CA ARG A 127 13.59 1.34 -2.54
C ARG A 127 13.73 0.15 -3.48
N LEU A 128 12.94 0.16 -4.54
CA LEU A 128 12.92 -0.88 -5.56
C LEU A 128 13.34 -0.25 -6.89
N GLY A 129 14.11 -1.00 -7.68
CA GLY A 129 14.30 -0.72 -9.09
C GLY A 129 13.02 -0.95 -9.89
N PRO A 130 13.01 -0.63 -11.19
CA PRO A 130 11.81 -0.70 -12.02
C PRO A 130 11.21 -2.12 -12.06
N PRO A 131 9.89 -2.28 -12.35
CA PRO A 131 9.28 -3.59 -12.52
C PRO A 131 9.98 -4.41 -13.60
N GLY A 132 10.24 -5.68 -13.30
CA GLY A 132 11.07 -6.53 -14.15
C GLY A 132 10.55 -6.71 -15.57
N ILE A 133 9.22 -6.69 -15.77
CA ILE A 133 8.62 -6.82 -17.10
C ILE A 133 8.96 -5.63 -18.01
N LEU A 134 9.34 -4.48 -17.46
CA LEU A 134 9.70 -3.27 -18.22
C LEU A 134 11.17 -3.28 -18.68
N ASN A 135 12.01 -4.12 -18.09
CA ASN A 135 13.43 -4.23 -18.40
C ASN A 135 13.91 -5.69 -18.62
N ASN A 136 12.98 -6.60 -18.90
CA ASN A 136 13.22 -8.04 -19.12
C ASN A 136 13.96 -8.75 -17.97
N ARG A 137 13.73 -8.31 -16.72
CA ARG A 137 14.22 -9.00 -15.52
C ARG A 137 13.28 -10.16 -15.13
N PRO A 138 13.82 -11.32 -14.69
CA PRO A 138 13.01 -12.45 -14.23
C PRO A 138 12.06 -12.07 -13.07
N ALA A 139 10.90 -12.75 -13.01
CA ALA A 139 9.80 -12.41 -12.10
C ALA A 139 10.08 -12.60 -10.60
N ASP A 140 11.02 -13.47 -10.27
CA ASP A 140 11.45 -13.79 -8.91
C ASP A 140 12.66 -12.96 -8.45
N VAL A 141 13.30 -12.23 -9.36
CA VAL A 141 14.47 -11.40 -9.05
C VAL A 141 14.03 -10.00 -8.64
N ALA A 142 14.13 -9.72 -7.35
CA ALA A 142 13.98 -8.37 -6.82
C ALA A 142 15.17 -7.50 -7.20
N GLU A 143 14.92 -6.28 -7.65
CA GLU A 143 15.94 -5.24 -7.68
C GLU A 143 15.74 -4.34 -6.46
N MET A 144 16.30 -4.75 -5.32
CA MET A 144 16.23 -3.98 -4.08
C MET A 144 17.41 -3.01 -4.02
N GLU A 145 17.13 -1.73 -4.28
CA GLU A 145 18.15 -0.67 -4.26
C GLU A 145 18.48 -0.21 -2.83
N GLY A 146 17.68 -0.61 -1.85
CA GLY A 146 17.91 -0.38 -0.43
C GLY A 146 16.63 0.04 0.29
N ALA A 147 16.78 0.91 1.28
CA ALA A 147 15.67 1.46 2.03
C ALA A 147 15.73 2.99 2.08
N TRP A 148 14.54 3.58 2.10
CA TRP A 148 14.34 4.98 2.45
C TRP A 148 13.87 5.06 3.90
N VAL A 149 14.48 5.96 4.68
CA VAL A 149 14.21 6.11 6.11
C VAL A 149 13.98 7.58 6.43
N ALA A 150 12.83 7.89 7.01
CA ALA A 150 12.55 9.19 7.61
C ALA A 150 12.48 9.08 9.13
N HIS A 151 13.25 9.92 9.82
CA HIS A 151 13.17 10.12 11.25
C HIS A 151 12.07 11.14 11.54
N LEU A 152 10.96 10.70 12.14
CA LEU A 152 9.81 11.57 12.42
C LEU A 152 9.92 12.24 13.80
N THR A 153 10.71 11.66 14.70
CA THR A 153 11.03 12.25 16.01
C THR A 153 12.47 12.72 16.06
N SER A 154 12.71 13.83 16.75
CA SER A 154 14.05 14.25 17.16
C SER A 154 14.50 13.50 18.42
N GLY A 155 15.79 13.20 18.55
CA GLY A 155 16.39 12.60 19.74
C GLY A 155 17.17 11.30 19.45
N PRO A 156 17.63 10.61 20.50
CA PRO A 156 18.40 9.38 20.37
C PRO A 156 17.60 8.27 19.66
N PRO A 157 18.24 7.43 18.82
CA PRO A 157 17.60 6.33 18.12
C PRO A 157 17.24 5.14 19.03
N VAL A 158 17.65 5.20 20.31
CA VAL A 158 17.37 4.20 21.33
C VAL A 158 16.62 4.88 22.48
N PRO A 159 15.41 4.40 22.85
CA PRO A 159 14.68 4.94 23.98
C PRO A 159 15.49 4.87 25.28
N ALA A 160 15.25 5.81 26.20
CA ALA A 160 15.89 5.78 27.51
C ALA A 160 15.64 4.45 28.23
N GLY A 161 16.70 3.87 28.80
CA GLY A 161 16.65 2.57 29.48
C GLY A 161 16.88 1.36 28.57
N PHE A 162 17.01 1.55 27.26
CA PHE A 162 17.41 0.52 26.31
C PHE A 162 18.88 0.64 25.93
N GLU A 163 19.54 -0.51 25.76
CA GLU A 163 20.87 -0.64 25.17
C GLU A 163 20.79 -0.76 23.64
N ALA A 164 19.73 -1.44 23.16
CA ALA A 164 19.43 -1.61 21.74
C ALA A 164 17.91 -1.60 21.53
N PHE A 165 17.48 -1.14 20.37
CA PHE A 165 16.07 -1.00 20.01
C PHE A 165 15.87 -1.45 18.56
N ALA A 166 14.89 -2.31 18.33
CA ALA A 166 14.49 -2.75 17.01
C ALA A 166 13.12 -2.18 16.64
N SER A 167 13.08 -1.52 15.48
CA SER A 167 11.85 -1.05 14.82
C SER A 167 11.09 -2.24 14.20
N PRO A 168 9.79 -2.11 13.82
CA PRO A 168 9.01 -3.21 13.27
C PRO A 168 9.62 -3.81 12.01
N ILE A 169 9.42 -5.12 11.85
CA ILE A 169 9.80 -5.88 10.66
C ILE A 169 8.86 -5.54 9.50
N LEU A 170 9.43 -5.32 8.32
CA LEU A 170 8.68 -5.24 7.07
C LEU A 170 8.59 -6.62 6.43
N ASP A 171 7.37 -7.12 6.25
CA ASP A 171 7.11 -8.27 5.38
C ASP A 171 7.01 -7.76 3.93
N THR A 172 8.07 -7.96 3.16
CA THR A 172 8.15 -7.47 1.78
C THR A 172 7.06 -8.06 0.89
N TYR A 173 6.66 -9.32 1.12
CA TYR A 173 5.59 -9.95 0.34
C TYR A 173 4.25 -9.25 0.58
N LYS A 174 3.88 -9.07 1.85
CA LYS A 174 2.65 -8.34 2.21
C LYS A 174 2.69 -6.88 1.79
N PHE A 175 3.87 -6.27 1.76
CA PHE A 175 4.03 -4.91 1.25
C PHE A 175 3.81 -4.85 -0.27
N CYS A 176 4.32 -5.81 -1.04
CA CYS A 176 4.00 -5.94 -2.46
C CYS A 176 2.52 -6.20 -2.70
N GLN A 177 1.85 -7.06 -1.91
CA GLN A 177 0.40 -7.24 -1.98
C GLN A 177 -0.38 -5.95 -1.70
N PHE A 178 0.10 -5.16 -0.72
CA PHE A 178 -0.47 -3.87 -0.40
C PHE A 178 -0.38 -2.89 -1.57
N LEU A 179 0.79 -2.79 -2.23
CA LEU A 179 0.96 -1.99 -3.44
C LEU A 179 0.12 -2.51 -4.62
N ALA A 180 0.07 -3.83 -4.81
CA ALA A 180 -0.73 -4.47 -5.84
C ALA A 180 -2.22 -4.14 -5.68
N LYS A 181 -2.72 -4.19 -4.44
CA LYS A 181 -4.10 -3.83 -4.12
C LYS A 181 -4.39 -2.37 -4.49
N ILE A 182 -3.53 -1.43 -4.09
CA ILE A 182 -3.69 -0.01 -4.41
C ILE A 182 -3.71 0.19 -5.94
N ALA A 183 -2.74 -0.39 -6.65
CA ALA A 183 -2.63 -0.27 -8.11
C ALA A 183 -3.85 -0.84 -8.84
N HIS A 184 -4.30 -2.03 -8.44
CA HIS A 184 -5.46 -2.69 -9.03
C HIS A 184 -6.73 -1.86 -8.83
N CYS A 185 -6.98 -1.37 -7.62
CA CYS A 185 -8.16 -0.55 -7.35
C CYS A 185 -8.13 0.75 -8.17
N PHE A 186 -6.98 1.42 -8.22
CA PHE A 186 -6.85 2.66 -8.98
C PHE A 186 -7.02 2.44 -10.49
N ALA A 187 -6.47 1.35 -11.03
CA ALA A 187 -6.67 0.97 -12.43
C ALA A 187 -8.15 0.65 -12.74
N VAL A 188 -8.86 -0.03 -11.83
CA VAL A 188 -10.31 -0.28 -11.96
C VAL A 188 -11.10 1.03 -11.97
N ASP A 189 -10.77 1.98 -11.10
CA ASP A 189 -11.44 3.30 -11.06
C ASP A 189 -11.23 4.07 -12.38
N MET A 190 -10.00 4.07 -12.91
CA MET A 190 -9.65 4.86 -14.09
C MET A 190 -10.06 4.20 -15.42
N LEU A 191 -9.94 2.87 -15.53
CA LEU A 191 -10.07 2.14 -16.79
C LEU A 191 -11.29 1.21 -16.82
N GLY A 192 -11.85 0.86 -15.66
CA GLY A 192 -12.94 -0.09 -15.58
C GLY A 192 -12.61 -1.45 -16.22
N ASP A 193 -13.21 -1.71 -17.39
CA ASP A 193 -13.08 -3.00 -18.10
C ASP A 193 -12.15 -2.91 -19.32
N GLU A 194 -11.53 -1.74 -19.55
CA GLU A 194 -10.65 -1.50 -20.69
C GLU A 194 -9.28 -2.18 -20.53
N PHE A 195 -8.99 -2.78 -19.37
CA PHE A 195 -7.73 -3.47 -19.11
C PHE A 195 -7.95 -4.90 -18.60
N ARG A 196 -6.94 -5.74 -18.80
CA ARG A 196 -6.87 -7.12 -18.30
C ARG A 196 -5.98 -7.14 -17.06
N PRO A 197 -6.53 -7.34 -15.85
CA PRO A 197 -5.76 -7.33 -14.61
C PRO A 197 -4.66 -8.39 -14.58
N MET A 198 -3.48 -8.03 -14.07
CA MET A 198 -2.33 -8.93 -13.92
C MET A 198 -1.89 -9.13 -12.46
N LEU A 199 -2.55 -8.45 -11.51
CA LEU A 199 -2.20 -8.44 -10.09
C LEU A 199 -3.06 -9.35 -9.21
N LEU A 200 -4.10 -9.97 -9.77
CA LEU A 200 -5.09 -10.71 -8.99
C LEU A 200 -4.49 -11.94 -8.29
N ASP A 201 -3.51 -12.60 -8.90
CA ASP A 201 -2.79 -13.74 -8.31
C ASP A 201 -1.95 -13.34 -7.09
N VAL A 202 -1.34 -12.15 -7.13
CA VAL A 202 -0.62 -11.55 -5.99
C VAL A 202 -1.59 -11.20 -4.87
N ILE A 203 -2.68 -10.51 -5.19
CA ILE A 203 -3.66 -10.03 -4.21
C ILE A 203 -4.38 -11.22 -3.54
N LYS A 204 -4.68 -12.27 -4.30
CA LYS A 204 -5.44 -13.44 -3.81
C LYS A 204 -4.58 -14.53 -3.16
N GLU A 205 -3.26 -14.34 -3.08
CA GLU A 205 -2.27 -15.31 -2.55
C GLU A 205 -2.24 -16.64 -3.33
N GLU A 206 -2.61 -16.62 -4.61
CA GLU A 206 -2.62 -17.83 -5.46
C GLU A 206 -1.20 -18.17 -5.95
N ALA A 207 -0.32 -17.16 -6.01
CA ALA A 207 1.11 -17.30 -6.21
C ALA A 207 1.83 -16.80 -4.95
N ARG A 208 2.48 -17.68 -4.18
CA ARG A 208 3.36 -17.31 -3.07
C ARG A 208 4.67 -16.67 -3.58
N ALA A 209 4.57 -15.70 -4.48
CA ALA A 209 5.67 -14.99 -5.11
C ALA A 209 5.34 -13.49 -5.15
N THR A 210 6.32 -12.66 -4.81
CA THR A 210 6.21 -11.19 -4.73
C THR A 210 5.90 -10.51 -6.07
N ARG A 211 6.06 -11.22 -7.20
CA ARG A 211 5.90 -10.71 -8.57
C ARG A 211 6.67 -9.39 -8.79
N TYR A 212 7.98 -9.43 -8.55
CA TYR A 212 8.88 -8.30 -8.81
C TYR A 212 9.02 -7.96 -10.30
N ASP A 213 8.49 -8.82 -11.19
CA ASP A 213 8.23 -8.46 -12.58
C ASP A 213 7.16 -7.36 -12.72
N LEU A 214 6.12 -7.36 -11.89
CA LEU A 214 5.02 -6.41 -11.96
C LEU A 214 5.15 -5.25 -10.97
N ILE A 215 5.86 -5.46 -9.87
CA ILE A 215 5.98 -4.48 -8.77
C ILE A 215 7.43 -4.06 -8.64
N GLY A 216 7.66 -2.76 -8.76
CA GLY A 216 8.98 -2.15 -8.61
C GLY A 216 8.84 -0.71 -8.13
N GLY A 217 9.84 0.09 -8.47
CA GLY A 217 9.89 1.49 -8.09
C GLY A 217 10.66 2.33 -9.09
N MET A 218 10.70 3.61 -8.79
CA MET A 218 11.59 4.54 -9.45
C MET A 218 12.11 5.51 -8.40
N ARG A 219 13.34 5.96 -8.60
CA ARG A 219 13.91 6.97 -7.72
C ARG A 219 13.20 8.30 -7.93
N ASN A 220 12.50 8.73 -6.88
CA ASN A 220 11.93 10.05 -6.78
C ASN A 220 11.96 10.47 -5.30
N ASP A 221 12.92 11.35 -4.97
CA ASP A 221 13.12 11.85 -3.61
C ASP A 221 12.53 13.28 -3.45
N ALA A 222 11.80 13.81 -4.45
CA ALA A 222 11.28 15.18 -4.43
C ALA A 222 10.07 15.33 -3.49
N VAL A 223 10.07 16.28 -2.56
CA VAL A 223 8.94 16.49 -1.65
C VAL A 223 7.74 17.08 -2.41
N SER A 224 6.53 16.61 -2.08
CA SER A 224 5.25 17.14 -2.57
C SER A 224 4.47 17.86 -1.47
N GLU A 225 3.46 18.65 -1.81
CA GLU A 225 2.46 19.14 -0.83
C GLU A 225 1.43 18.07 -0.46
N ASN A 226 1.34 16.99 -1.25
CA ASN A 226 0.34 15.95 -1.10
C ASN A 226 0.80 14.86 -0.13
N LEU A 227 -0.13 14.33 0.66
CA LEU A 227 0.12 13.18 1.52
C LEU A 227 0.40 11.93 0.65
N HIS A 228 -0.45 11.67 -0.35
CA HIS A 228 -0.29 10.56 -1.29
C HIS A 228 -0.56 11.00 -2.72
N GLU A 229 0.06 10.32 -3.67
CA GLU A 229 -0.13 10.55 -5.10
C GLU A 229 -0.29 9.22 -5.82
N LEU A 230 -1.27 9.16 -6.72
CA LEU A 230 -1.49 8.05 -7.64
C LEU A 230 -1.51 8.58 -9.06
N THR A 231 -0.79 7.95 -9.97
CA THR A 231 -0.86 8.29 -11.40
C THR A 231 -0.99 7.03 -12.22
N LEU A 232 -1.97 6.99 -13.12
CA LEU A 232 -2.11 5.96 -14.13
C LEU A 232 -1.55 6.49 -15.45
N SER A 233 -0.61 5.77 -16.02
CA SER A 233 -0.03 6.02 -17.34
C SER A 233 -0.08 4.77 -18.19
N ARG A 234 0.08 4.95 -19.51
CA ARG A 234 0.25 3.85 -20.46
C ARG A 234 1.73 3.68 -20.74
N TYR A 235 2.20 2.45 -20.74
CA TYR A 235 3.57 2.11 -21.11
C TYR A 235 3.56 1.02 -22.18
N VAL A 236 4.17 1.29 -23.33
CA VAL A 236 4.29 0.32 -24.41
C VAL A 236 5.66 -0.35 -24.31
N GLY A 237 5.67 -1.66 -24.07
CA GLY A 237 6.90 -2.46 -23.98
C GLY A 237 6.67 -3.86 -24.53
N ASN A 238 7.64 -4.41 -25.26
CA ASN A 238 7.55 -5.75 -25.87
C ASN A 238 6.27 -5.96 -26.72
N GLY A 239 5.78 -4.91 -27.40
CA GLY A 239 4.56 -4.97 -28.21
C GLY A 239 3.25 -5.02 -27.41
N VAL A 240 3.30 -4.85 -26.09
CA VAL A 240 2.14 -4.83 -25.20
C VAL A 240 1.97 -3.44 -24.61
N ASP A 241 0.74 -2.95 -24.57
CA ASP A 241 0.37 -1.72 -23.89
C ASP A 241 -0.04 -2.05 -22.46
N TYR A 242 0.67 -1.50 -21.47
CA TYR A 242 0.49 -1.76 -20.06
C TYR A 242 -0.15 -0.56 -19.36
N ALA A 243 -1.10 -0.85 -18.47
CA ALA A 243 -1.59 0.09 -17.46
C ALA A 243 -0.57 0.15 -16.31
N LEU A 244 0.22 1.21 -16.27
CA LEU A 244 1.25 1.43 -15.25
C LEU A 244 0.73 2.40 -14.20
N VAL A 245 0.69 1.96 -12.94
CA VAL A 245 0.29 2.79 -11.80
C VAL A 245 1.54 3.19 -11.01
N SER A 246 1.77 4.49 -10.93
CA SER A 246 2.71 5.12 -10.00
C SER A 246 2.00 5.36 -8.67
N ILE A 247 2.57 4.85 -7.59
CA ILE A 247 2.06 4.99 -6.22
C ILE A 247 3.13 5.70 -5.39
N ARG A 248 2.78 6.82 -4.79
CA ARG A 248 3.65 7.53 -3.87
C ARG A 248 2.95 7.75 -2.53
N LEU A 249 3.22 6.87 -1.59
CA LEU A 249 2.76 7.02 -0.20
C LEU A 249 3.69 7.98 0.55
N PHE A 250 3.15 8.84 1.41
CA PHE A 250 3.89 9.87 2.14
C PHE A 250 4.74 10.78 1.22
N ALA A 251 4.16 11.23 0.10
CA ALA A 251 4.84 12.07 -0.88
C ALA A 251 5.37 13.39 -0.27
N ASN A 252 4.67 13.91 0.73
CA ASN A 252 5.06 15.07 1.53
C ASN A 252 6.30 14.88 2.41
N LEU A 253 6.80 13.64 2.54
CA LEU A 253 8.07 13.36 3.20
C LEU A 253 9.20 13.08 2.21
N GLY A 254 8.94 13.08 0.90
CA GLY A 254 9.92 12.68 -0.11
C GLY A 254 10.13 11.17 -0.16
N ALA A 255 9.11 10.38 0.21
CA ALA A 255 9.15 8.93 0.17
C ALA A 255 9.21 8.38 -1.28
N PRO A 256 9.67 7.13 -1.47
CA PRO A 256 9.85 6.51 -2.78
C PRO A 256 8.56 6.43 -3.59
N THR A 257 8.71 6.44 -4.91
CA THR A 257 7.64 6.12 -5.85
C THR A 257 7.72 4.64 -6.23
N TYR A 258 6.61 3.93 -6.07
CA TYR A 258 6.43 2.56 -6.54
C TYR A 258 5.79 2.57 -7.92
N LEU A 259 6.30 1.73 -8.81
CA LEU A 259 5.75 1.51 -10.14
C LEU A 259 5.13 0.12 -10.16
N VAL A 260 3.87 0.03 -10.54
CA VAL A 260 3.14 -1.25 -10.54
C VAL A 260 2.40 -1.43 -11.85
N VAL A 261 2.69 -2.53 -12.55
CA VAL A 261 1.99 -2.94 -13.76
C VAL A 261 0.67 -3.58 -13.37
N ALA A 262 -0.42 -2.82 -13.47
CA ALA A 262 -1.76 -3.26 -13.06
C ALA A 262 -2.37 -4.27 -14.03
N GLY A 263 -2.04 -4.15 -15.32
CA GLY A 263 -2.51 -5.05 -16.35
C GLY A 263 -2.14 -4.60 -17.76
N SER A 264 -2.65 -5.32 -18.76
CA SER A 264 -2.50 -4.94 -20.16
C SER A 264 -3.78 -4.32 -20.71
N ILE A 265 -3.64 -3.36 -21.62
CA ILE A 265 -4.75 -2.73 -22.32
C ILE A 265 -4.81 -3.35 -23.72
N PRO A 266 -5.86 -4.11 -24.06
CA PRO A 266 -6.01 -4.66 -25.39
C PRO A 266 -6.06 -3.55 -26.45
N PRO A 267 -5.59 -3.82 -27.68
CA PRO A 267 -5.85 -2.92 -28.80
C PRO A 267 -7.37 -2.73 -28.96
N ALA A 268 -7.78 -1.51 -29.34
CA ALA A 268 -9.18 -1.24 -29.62
C ALA A 268 -9.67 -2.23 -30.68
N ALA A 269 -10.84 -2.85 -30.45
CA ALA A 269 -11.47 -3.68 -31.45
C ALA A 269 -11.82 -2.78 -32.64
N THR A 270 -11.16 -3.00 -33.77
CA THR A 270 -11.47 -2.39 -35.08
C THR A 270 -12.78 -2.88 -35.62
#